data_AF-A0A7Z0E2J6-F1
#
_entry.id   AF-A0A7Z0E2J6-F1
#
_cell.length_a   1.000
_cell.length_b   1.000
_cell.length_c   1.000
_cell.angle_alpha   90.00
_cell.angle_beta   90.00
_cell.angle_gamma   90.00
#
_symmetry.space_group_name_H-M   'P 1'
#
loop_
_entity.id
_entity.type
_entity.pdbx_description
1 polymer ?
#
loop_
_entity_poly.entity_id
_entity_poly.type
_entity_poly.pdbx_seq_one_letter_code
_entity_poly.pdbx_strand_id
1 'polypeptide(L)'
;MTVTIRDARPEDETRWRELWADYLAFYEVIVDADITDQTWRRVFDPASAILMRVAEVDGGIMGFALYLTHEGTWIRGRDCYLEDLLSIPRHADKASGGR
;
A
#
# COMPACT_ATOMS: atom_id res chain seq x y z
N MET A 1 -17.68 11.92 3.12
CA MET A 1 -16.46 11.24 2.65
C MET A 1 -15.43 11.37 3.73
N THR A 2 -15.19 10.28 4.45
CA THR A 2 -14.16 10.26 5.49
C THR A 2 -13.01 9.43 4.95
N VAL A 3 -11.84 10.06 4.85
CA VAL A 3 -10.60 9.39 4.48
C VAL A 3 -9.79 9.22 5.76
N THR A 4 -9.40 7.98 6.06
CA THR A 4 -8.55 7.66 7.20
C THR A 4 -7.27 6.99 6.69
N ILE A 5 -6.12 7.54 7.06
CA ILE A 5 -4.83 6.85 6.88
C ILE A 5 -4.50 6.14 8.19
N ARG A 6 -4.30 4.83 8.12
CA ARG A 6 -4.01 4.00 9.30
C ARG A 6 -2.97 2.93 8.99
N ASP A 7 -2.41 2.31 10.02
CA ASP A 7 -1.64 1.07 9.86
C ASP A 7 -2.49 0.00 9.15
N ALA A 8 -1.82 -0.79 8.30
CA ALA A 8 -2.40 -2.01 7.78
C ALA A 8 -2.73 -2.97 8.95
N ARG A 9 -3.80 -3.74 8.78
CA ARG A 9 -4.22 -4.76 9.73
C ARG A 9 -4.33 -6.11 9.02
N PRO A 10 -4.27 -7.24 9.74
CA PRO A 10 -4.37 -8.56 9.12
C PRO A 10 -5.61 -8.74 8.22
N GLU A 11 -6.74 -8.13 8.59
CA GLU A 11 -7.97 -8.17 7.80
C GLU A 11 -7.90 -7.46 6.44
N ASP A 12 -6.90 -6.59 6.21
CA ASP A 12 -6.76 -5.86 4.95
C ASP A 12 -6.11 -6.72 3.84
N GLU A 13 -5.60 -7.93 4.15
CA GLU A 13 -4.76 -8.74 3.25
C GLU A 13 -5.38 -8.93 1.86
N THR A 14 -6.63 -9.40 1.82
CA THR A 14 -7.31 -9.69 0.56
C THR A 14 -7.38 -8.45 -0.31
N ARG A 15 -7.77 -7.31 0.27
CA ARG A 15 -7.91 -6.07 -0.48
C ARG A 15 -6.56 -5.47 -0.86
N TRP A 16 -5.54 -5.59 0.00
CA TRP A 16 -4.19 -5.19 -0.34
C TRP A 16 -3.62 -6.01 -1.50
N ARG A 17 -3.83 -7.33 -1.55
CA ARG A 17 -3.36 -8.19 -2.65
C ARG A 17 -3.96 -7.82 -4.00
N GLU A 18 -5.24 -7.43 -4.04
CA GLU A 18 -5.89 -6.90 -5.24
C GLU A 18 -5.19 -5.61 -5.70
N LEU A 19 -4.98 -4.67 -4.78
CA LEU A 19 -4.28 -3.41 -5.07
C LEU A 19 -2.82 -3.66 -5.48
N TRP A 20 -2.15 -4.62 -4.86
CA TRP A 20 -0.78 -5.01 -5.21
C TRP A 20 -0.70 -5.58 -6.63
N ALA A 21 -1.68 -6.41 -7.02
CA ALA A 21 -1.77 -6.91 -8.40
C ALA A 21 -1.97 -5.76 -9.40
N ASP A 22 -2.82 -4.78 -9.08
CA ASP A 22 -3.00 -3.58 -9.91
C ASP A 22 -1.70 -2.76 -10.02
N TYR A 23 -0.95 -2.63 -8.92
CA TYR A 23 0.35 -1.97 -8.88
C TYR A 23 1.38 -2.68 -9.77
N LEU A 24 1.51 -4.00 -9.66
CA LEU A 24 2.41 -4.80 -10.48
C LEU A 24 2.03 -4.75 -11.97
N ALA A 25 0.74 -4.78 -12.28
CA ALA A 25 0.24 -4.64 -13.64
C ALA A 25 0.58 -3.26 -14.24
N PHE A 26 0.48 -2.19 -13.45
CA PHE A 26 0.87 -0.84 -13.88
C PHE A 26 2.36 -0.74 -14.20
N TYR A 27 3.22 -1.40 -13.43
CA TYR A 27 4.66 -1.45 -13.69
C TYR A 27 5.07 -2.53 -14.71
N GLU A 28 4.12 -3.30 -15.23
CA GLU A 28 4.35 -4.42 -16.16
C GLU A 28 5.35 -5.47 -15.62
N VAL A 29 5.32 -5.71 -14.30
CA VAL A 29 6.24 -6.64 -13.63
C VAL A 29 5.48 -7.85 -13.10
N ILE A 30 6.14 -9.00 -13.13
CA ILE A 30 5.68 -10.21 -12.45
C ILE A 30 6.58 -10.44 -11.25
N VAL A 31 5.97 -10.60 -10.10
CA VAL A 31 6.63 -10.98 -8.85
C VAL A 31 6.07 -12.33 -8.43
N ASP A 32 6.96 -13.22 -7.98
CA ASP A 32 6.55 -14.55 -7.53
C ASP A 32 5.61 -14.45 -6.31
N ALA A 33 4.67 -15.39 -6.22
CA ALA A 33 3.65 -15.37 -5.18
C ALA A 33 4.25 -15.43 -3.76
N ASP A 34 5.37 -16.14 -3.59
CA ASP A 34 6.07 -16.25 -2.31
C ASP A 34 6.73 -14.94 -1.87
N ILE A 35 7.19 -14.11 -2.81
CA ILE A 35 7.70 -12.76 -2.54
C ILE A 35 6.54 -11.89 -2.05
N THR A 36 5.38 -11.93 -2.70
CA THR A 36 4.19 -11.18 -2.25
C THR A 36 3.74 -11.63 -0.85
N ASP A 37 3.72 -12.94 -0.59
CA ASP A 37 3.44 -13.50 0.74
C ASP A 37 4.46 -13.05 1.78
N GLN A 38 5.73 -12.99 1.42
CA GLN A 38 6.80 -12.54 2.29
C GLN A 38 6.69 -11.04 2.60
N THR A 39 6.37 -10.20 1.60
CA THR A 39 6.11 -8.77 1.80
C THR A 39 4.97 -8.57 2.79
N TRP A 40 3.86 -9.30 2.66
CA TRP A 40 2.76 -9.22 3.62
C TRP A 40 3.18 -9.61 5.04
N ARG A 41 3.89 -10.74 5.19
CA ARG A 41 4.38 -11.18 6.51
C ARG A 41 5.33 -10.16 7.15
N ARG A 42 6.20 -9.52 6.36
CA ARG A 42 7.16 -8.51 6.84
C ARG A 42 6.48 -7.28 7.44
N VAL A 43 5.29 -6.91 6.98
CA VAL A 43 4.54 -5.76 7.53
C VAL A 43 4.18 -5.97 9.01
N PHE A 44 3.99 -7.22 9.43
CA PHE A 44 3.59 -7.59 10.79
C PHE A 44 4.71 -8.24 11.61
N ASP A 45 5.90 -8.41 11.02
CA ASP A 45 7.05 -8.96 11.69
C ASP A 45 7.80 -7.84 12.46
N PRO A 46 7.92 -7.90 13.80
CA PRO A 46 8.64 -6.89 14.57
C PRO A 46 10.15 -6.84 14.26
N ALA A 47 10.72 -7.85 13.61
CA ALA A 47 12.10 -7.85 13.14
C ALA A 47 12.28 -7.15 11.78
N SER A 48 11.19 -6.90 11.06
CA SER A 48 11.20 -6.20 9.78
C SER A 48 11.15 -4.68 9.96
N ALA A 49 11.85 -3.95 9.10
CA ALA A 49 11.76 -2.49 9.02
C ALA A 49 10.63 -1.99 8.10
N ILE A 50 10.03 -2.89 7.32
CA ILE A 50 8.95 -2.58 6.38
C ILE A 50 7.65 -2.34 7.14
N LEU A 51 7.02 -1.21 6.84
CA LEU A 51 5.77 -0.74 7.40
C LEU A 51 4.78 -0.48 6.26
N MET A 52 3.49 -0.58 6.56
CA MET A 52 2.44 -0.28 5.59
C MET A 52 1.37 0.64 6.18
N ARG A 53 1.05 1.71 5.46
CA ARG A 53 -0.19 2.48 5.67
C ARG A 53 -1.20 2.11 4.60
N VAL A 54 -2.47 2.13 4.98
CA VAL A 54 -3.60 2.00 4.06
C VAL A 54 -4.46 3.24 4.09
N ALA A 55 -5.02 3.60 2.93
CA ALA A 55 -6.01 4.66 2.81
C ALA A 55 -7.41 4.04 2.81
N GLU A 56 -8.15 4.23 3.89
CA GLU A 56 -9.53 3.79 4.03
C GLU A 56 -10.49 4.92 3.68
N VAL A 57 -11.40 4.67 2.74
CA VAL A 57 -12.43 5.61 2.30
C VAL A 57 -13.78 4.93 2.42
N ASP A 58 -14.65 5.50 3.26
CA ASP A 58 -16.01 5.01 3.51
C ASP A 58 -16.04 3.48 3.83
N GLY A 59 -15.03 2.98 4.57
CA GLY A 59 -14.90 1.58 4.99
C GLY A 59 -14.11 0.67 4.04
N GLY A 60 -13.74 1.14 2.85
CA GLY A 60 -12.97 0.36 1.88
C GLY A 60 -11.52 0.84 1.75
N ILE A 61 -10.57 -0.09 1.61
CA ILE A 61 -9.18 0.26 1.31
C ILE A 61 -9.03 0.63 -0.17
N MET A 62 -8.59 1.87 -0.41
CA MET A 62 -8.46 2.50 -1.73
C MET A 62 -6.99 2.83 -2.08
N GLY A 63 -6.05 2.39 -1.26
CA GLY A 63 -4.63 2.60 -1.51
C GLY A 63 -3.77 2.08 -0.38
N PHE A 64 -2.48 1.93 -0.67
CA PHE A 64 -1.47 1.53 0.29
C PHE A 64 -0.17 2.29 0.05
N ALA A 65 0.66 2.38 1.09
CA ALA A 65 2.03 2.85 1.02
C ALA A 65 2.92 1.89 1.81
N LEU A 66 3.91 1.29 1.16
CA LEU A 66 4.99 0.52 1.78
C LEU A 66 6.19 1.44 1.97
N TYR A 67 6.75 1.44 3.16
CA TYR A 67 7.88 2.30 3.50
C TYR A 67 8.73 1.64 4.60
N LEU A 68 10.00 2.02 4.66
CA LEU A 68 10.88 1.63 5.75
C LEU A 68 11.62 2.82 6.32
N THR A 69 12.07 2.68 7.57
CA THR A 69 12.98 3.64 8.18
C THR A 69 14.33 3.01 8.41
N HIS A 70 15.42 3.74 8.13
CA HIS A 70 16.79 3.24 8.30
C HIS A 70 17.70 4.34 8.84
N GLU A 71 18.87 3.93 9.32
CA GLU A 71 19.91 4.87 9.78
C GLU A 71 20.55 5.59 8.59
N GLY A 72 20.96 6.83 8.79
CA GLY A 72 21.65 7.63 7.79
C GLY A 72 22.95 8.19 8.35
N THR A 73 24.00 8.25 7.53
CA THR A 73 25.34 8.70 7.96
C THR A 73 25.47 10.22 8.12
N TRP A 74 24.43 10.97 7.75
CA TRP A 74 24.39 12.44 7.76
C TRP A 74 23.28 13.02 8.64
N ILE A 75 22.50 12.17 9.31
CA ILE A 75 21.36 12.58 10.13
C ILE A 75 21.49 11.98 11.54
N ARG A 76 20.90 12.66 12.53
CA ARG A 76 20.84 12.15 13.90
C ARG A 76 19.66 11.19 14.15
N GLY A 77 18.63 11.26 13.30
CA GLY A 77 17.43 10.42 13.39
C GLY A 77 17.49 9.23 12.44
N ARG A 78 16.31 8.75 12.03
CA ARG A 78 16.15 7.77 10.96
C ARG A 78 15.60 8.45 9.71
N ASP A 79 16.10 8.04 8.55
CA ASP A 79 15.53 8.40 7.26
C ASP A 79 14.28 7.54 7.03
N CYS A 80 13.35 8.06 6.23
CA CYS A 80 12.16 7.33 5.79
C CYS A 80 12.22 7.20 4.28
N TYR A 81 12.26 5.95 3.80
CA TYR A 81 12.22 5.63 2.38
C TYR A 81 10.84 5.09 2.03
N LEU A 82 10.17 5.78 1.10
CA LEU A 82 8.91 5.32 0.50
C LEU A 82 9.27 4.35 -0.63
N GLU A 83 8.90 3.09 -0.47
CA GLU A 83 9.24 2.01 -1.39
C GLU A 83 8.18 1.86 -2.47
N ASP A 84 6.92 1.63 -2.07
CA ASP A 84 5.79 1.49 -3.00
C ASP A 84 4.61 2.36 -2.56
N LEU A 85 3.90 2.94 -3.54
CA LEU A 85 2.71 3.75 -3.30
C LEU A 85 1.69 3.52 -4.41
N LEU A 86 0.47 3.14 -4.01
CA LEU A 86 -0.69 3.11 -4.90
C LEU A 86 -1.88 3.80 -4.25
N SER A 87 -2.56 4.64 -5.02
CA SER A 87 -3.90 5.15 -4.70
C SER A 87 -4.77 4.99 -5.93
N ILE A 88 -5.94 4.37 -5.78
CA ILE A 88 -6.91 4.31 -6.88
C ILE A 88 -7.77 5.57 -6.89
N PRO A 89 -7.96 6.23 -8.04
CA PRO A 89 -8.94 7.30 -8.16
C PRO A 89 -10.32 6.73 -7.86
N ARG A 90 -11.07 7.36 -6.95
CA ARG A 90 -12.52 7.14 -6.89
C ARG A 90 -13.06 7.62 -8.23
N HIS A 91 -13.56 6.70 -9.06
CA HIS A 91 -14.36 7.10 -10.21
C HIS A 91 -15.57 7.85 -9.63
N ALA A 92 -15.56 9.17 -9.72
CA ALA A 92 -16.80 9.93 -9.66
C ALA A 92 -17.65 9.38 -10.79
N ASP A 93 -18.89 9.00 -10.49
CA ASP A 93 -19.83 8.40 -11.43
C ASP A 93 -19.64 8.99 -12.83
N LYS A 94 -19.44 8.13 -13.83
CA LYS A 94 -19.64 8.54 -15.21
C LYS A 94 -21.05 9.10 -15.28
N ALA A 95 -21.18 10.42 -15.24
CA ALA A 95 -22.40 11.10 -15.59
C ALA A 95 -22.81 10.52 -16.95
N SER A 96 -24.00 9.94 -16.97
CA SER A 96 -24.71 9.48 -18.15
C SER A 96 -24.66 10.57 -19.23
N GLY A 97 -23.69 10.44 -20.14
CA GLY A 97 -23.57 11.24 -21.34
C GLY A 97 -24.37 10.58 -22.44
N GLY A 98 -25.67 10.82 -22.45
CA GLY A 98 -26.48 10.56 -23.63
C GLY A 98 -26.03 11.47 -24.77
N ARG A 99 -25.74 10.87 -25.92
CA ARG A 99 -26.12 11.34 -27.26
C ARG A 99 -26.12 10.15 -28.21
#